data_AF-A0A0F9VVP6-F1
#
_entry.id   AF-A0A0F9VVP6-F1
#
_cell.length_a   1.000
_cell.length_b   1.000
_cell.length_c   1.000
_cell.angle_alpha   90.00
_cell.angle_beta   90.00
_cell.angle_gamma   90.00
#
_symmetry.space_group_name_H-M   'P 1'
#
loop_
_entity.id
_entity.type
_entity.pdbx_description
1 polymer ?
#
loop_
_entity_poly.entity_id
_entity_poly.type
_entity_poly.pdbx_seq_one_letter_code
_entity_poly.pdbx_strand_id
1 'polypeptide(L)' 'MGKGSKPRPYSTTKEERALRDKYATTKMTFSEFEKAYHKLMKQGLIKRNGRVIE' A
#
# COMPACT_ATOMS: atom_id res chain seq x y z
N MET A 1 10.53 -0.92 30.82
CA MET A 1 9.95 -0.40 29.56
C MET A 1 10.86 -0.81 28.41
N GLY A 2 10.44 -1.80 27.61
CA GLY A 2 11.28 -2.37 26.56
C GLY A 2 11.60 -1.33 25.48
N LYS A 3 12.85 -1.36 24.98
CA LYS A 3 13.32 -0.62 23.81
C LYS A 3 12.58 -1.14 22.56
N GLY A 4 11.30 -0.81 22.44
CA GLY A 4 10.51 -1.08 21.25
C GLY A 4 11.07 -0.20 20.14
N SER A 5 11.83 -0.81 19.23
CA SER A 5 12.26 -0.20 17.98
C SER A 5 11.08 0.55 17.40
N LYS A 6 11.14 1.90 17.37
CA LYS A 6 10.10 2.70 16.71
C LYS A 6 9.93 2.10 15.31
N PRO A 7 8.74 1.59 14.96
CA PRO A 7 8.54 0.94 13.67
C PRO A 7 8.96 1.92 12.60
N ARG A 8 9.77 1.46 11.63
CA ARG A 8 10.21 2.31 10.53
C ARG A 8 8.97 2.93 9.89
N PRO A 9 8.97 4.25 9.63
CA PRO A 9 7.85 4.89 8.95
C PRO A 9 7.56 4.12 7.68
N TYR A 10 6.30 3.76 7.50
CA TYR A 10 5.90 2.93 6.38
C TYR A 10 6.14 3.70 5.08
N SER A 11 6.95 3.12 4.20
CA SER A 11 7.28 3.73 2.89
C SER A 11 6.10 3.75 1.92
N THR A 12 5.04 3.00 2.24
CA THR A 12 3.82 2.86 1.45
C THR A 12 2.64 3.48 2.19
N THR A 13 1.67 4.00 1.44
CA THR A 13 0.45 4.57 2.02
C THR A 13 -0.42 3.49 2.67
N LYS A 14 -1.35 3.93 3.52
CA LYS A 14 -2.32 3.05 4.19
C LYS A 14 -3.13 2.28 3.15
N GLU A 15 -3.52 2.93 2.05
CA GLU A 15 -4.27 2.32 0.95
C GLU A 15 -3.47 1.27 0.19
N GLU A 16 -2.20 1.53 -0.16
CA GLU A 16 -1.35 0.52 -0.81
C GLU A 16 -1.19 -0.70 0.11
N ARG A 17 -1.00 -0.47 1.41
CA ARG A 17 -0.89 -1.58 2.36
C ARG A 17 -2.18 -2.37 2.48
N ALA A 18 -3.32 -1.71 2.63
CA ALA A 18 -4.62 -2.38 2.69
C ALA A 18 -4.87 -3.22 1.43
N LEU A 19 -4.46 -2.73 0.25
CA LEU A 19 -4.55 -3.49 -0.99
C LEU A 19 -3.62 -4.71 -1.00
N ARG A 20 -2.37 -4.56 -0.54
CA ARG A 20 -1.42 -5.68 -0.39
C ARG A 20 -1.90 -6.73 0.61
N ASP A 21 -2.42 -6.30 1.76
CA ASP A 21 -3.02 -7.19 2.76
C ASP A 21 -4.20 -7.94 2.16
N LYS A 22 -5.08 -7.24 1.42
CA LYS A 22 -6.20 -7.86 0.73
C LYS A 22 -5.72 -8.88 -0.32
N TYR A 23 -4.67 -8.57 -1.08
CA TYR A 23 -4.08 -9.51 -2.02
C TYR A 23 -3.48 -10.75 -1.34
N ALA A 24 -2.83 -10.57 -0.18
CA ALA A 24 -2.23 -11.67 0.56
C ALA A 24 -3.26 -12.54 1.30
N THR A 25 -4.36 -11.97 1.75
CA THR A 25 -5.39 -12.65 2.56
C THR A 25 -6.55 -13.22 1.73
N THR A 26 -6.83 -12.63 0.57
CA THR A 26 -7.95 -13.04 -0.30
C THR A 26 -7.43 -13.82 -1.51
N LYS A 27 -8.27 -14.62 -2.17
CA LYS A 27 -7.97 -15.24 -3.48
C LYS A 27 -8.01 -14.23 -4.64
N MET A 28 -7.48 -13.03 -4.44
CA MET A 28 -7.43 -11.98 -5.44
C MET A 28 -6.35 -12.32 -6.47
N THR A 29 -6.67 -12.21 -7.76
CA THR A 29 -5.67 -12.44 -8.81
C THR A 29 -4.73 -11.24 -8.96
N PHE A 30 -3.54 -11.48 -9.51
CA PHE A 30 -2.59 -10.40 -9.78
C PHE A 30 -3.17 -9.31 -10.70
N SER A 31 -3.98 -9.70 -11.70
CA SER A 31 -4.61 -8.74 -12.62
C SER A 31 -5.64 -7.85 -11.93
N GLU A 32 -6.40 -8.40 -10.98
CA GLU A 32 -7.31 -7.58 -10.16
C GLU A 32 -6.52 -6.64 -9.24
N PHE A 33 -5.41 -7.12 -8.68
CA PHE A 33 -4.54 -6.31 -7.83
C PHE A 33 -3.98 -5.12 -8.61
N GLU A 34 -3.46 -5.34 -9.83
CA GLU A 34 -2.98 -4.26 -10.69
C GLU A 34 -4.07 -3.24 -11.01
N LYS A 35 -5.28 -3.68 -11.38
CA LYS A 35 -6.40 -2.76 -11.66
C LYS A 35 -6.74 -1.90 -10.44
N ALA A 36 -6.78 -2.51 -9.26
CA ALA A 36 -7.04 -1.78 -8.02
C ALA A 36 -5.89 -0.84 -7.66
N TYR A 37 -4.64 -1.26 -7.86
CA TYR A 37 -3.44 -0.47 -7.62
C TYR A 37 -3.42 0.78 -8.52
N HIS A 38 -3.63 0.60 -9.83
CA HIS A 38 -3.72 1.69 -10.80
C HIS A 38 -4.87 2.65 -10.50
N LYS A 39 -6.00 2.14 -10.01
CA LYS A 39 -7.13 2.99 -9.59
C LYS A 39 -6.73 3.88 -8.41
N LEU A 40 -6.10 3.32 -7.38
CA LEU A 40 -5.63 4.07 -6.22
C LEU A 40 -4.50 5.06 -6.59
N MET A 41 -3.64 4.67 -7.54
CA MET A 41 -2.59 5.52 -8.10
C MET A 41 -3.18 6.73 -8.82
N LYS A 42 -4.16 6.53 -9.71
CA LYS A 42 -4.89 7.61 -10.40
C LYS A 42 -5.64 8.53 -9.44
N GLN A 43 -6.07 8.03 -8.28
CA GLN A 43 -6.70 8.82 -7.22
C GLN A 43 -5.69 9.58 -6.34
N GLY A 44 -4.37 9.39 -6.53
CA GLY A 44 -3.32 10.01 -5.72
C GLY A 44 -3.20 9.43 -4.31
N LEU A 45 -3.79 8.25 -4.07
CA LEU A 45 -3.82 7.57 -2.78
C LEU A 45 -2.58 6.70 -2.56
N ILE A 46 -1.83 6.40 -3.63
CA ILE A 46 -0.53 5.75 -3.56
C ILE A 46 0.56 6.82 -3.64
N LYS A 47 1.34 6.91 -2.55
CA LYS A 47 2.44 7.88 -2.42
C LYS A 47 3.71 7.15 -2.00
N ARG A 48 4.84 7.52 -2.60
CA ARG A 48 6.19 7.15 -2.15
C ARG A 48 6.93 8.40 -1.74
N ASN A 49 7.47 8.42 -0.52
CA ASN A 49 8.22 9.56 0.03
C ASN A 49 7.48 10.91 -0.10
N GLY A 50 6.16 10.91 0.13
CA GLY A 50 5.33 12.12 0.07
C GLY A 50 4.96 12.60 -1.34
N ARG A 51 5.45 11.95 -2.40
CA ARG A 51 5.05 12.23 -3.79
C ARG A 51 4.05 11.19 -4.26
N VAL A 52 3.01 11.65 -4.95
CA VAL A 52 2.13 10.77 -5.73
C VAL A 52 2.99 10.12 -6.80
N ILE A 53 2.88 8.80 -6.93
CA ILE A 53 3.52 8.09 -8.04
C ILE A 53 2.54 8.24 -9.21
N GLU A 54 2.94 8.94 -10.27
CA GLU A 54 2.22 9.05 -11.56
C GLU A 54 2.78 8.07 -12.60
#